data_AF-A0A377VUL8-F1
#
_entry.id   AF-A0A377VUL8-F1
#
_cell.length_a   1.000
_cell.length_b   1.000
_cell.length_c   1.000
_cell.angle_alpha   90.00
_cell.angle_beta   90.00
_cell.angle_gamma   90.00
#
_symmetry.space_group_name_H-M   'P 1'
#
loop_
_entity.id
_entity.type
_entity.pdbx_description
1 polymer ?
#
loop_
_entity_poly.entity_id
_entity_poly.type
_entity_poly.pdbx_seq_one_letter_code
_entity_poly.pdbx_strand_id
1 'polypeptide(L)' 'MDEEEARALTHAYTTLRDALHHLALQELPGHVAPEAFSREREQVSASWQKWLMA' A
#
# COMPACT_ATOMS: atom_id res chain seq x y z
N MET A 1 -5.10 17.45 -0.12
CA MET A 1 -4.78 16.26 0.69
C MET A 1 -4.28 16.74 2.03
N ASP A 2 -4.74 16.15 3.13
CA ASP A 2 -4.28 16.48 4.48
C ASP A 2 -2.85 15.93 4.72
N GLU A 3 -2.07 16.54 5.61
CA GLU A 3 -0.68 16.12 5.88
C GLU A 3 -0.62 14.69 6.46
N GLU A 4 -1.59 14.31 7.29
CA GLU A 4 -1.67 12.95 7.83
C GLU A 4 -1.97 11.94 6.72
N GLU A 5 -2.90 12.26 5.83
CA GLU A 5 -3.23 11.45 4.65
C GLU A 5 -2.02 11.30 3.73
N ALA A 6 -1.26 12.39 3.50
CA ALA A 6 -0.05 12.38 2.69
C ALA A 6 1.01 11.42 3.24
N ARG A 7 1.25 11.50 4.56
CA ARG A 7 2.21 10.66 5.26
C ARG A 7 1.78 9.19 5.25
N ALA A 8 0.49 8.92 5.46
CA ALA A 8 -0.06 7.57 5.45
C ALA A 8 0.06 6.92 4.07
N LEU A 9 -0.24 7.66 2.98
CA LEU A 9 -0.06 7.16 1.61
C LEU A 9 1.41 6.97 1.24
N THR A 10 2.29 7.87 1.69
CA THR A 10 3.74 7.72 1.47
C THR A 10 4.26 6.46 2.16
N HIS A 11 3.85 6.23 3.41
CA HIS A 11 4.21 5.02 4.16
C HIS A 11 3.69 3.75 3.46
N ALA A 12 2.40 3.73 3.07
CA ALA A 12 1.82 2.60 2.35
C ALA A 12 2.59 2.29 1.05
N TYR A 13 2.95 3.32 0.28
CA TYR A 13 3.74 3.15 -0.94
C TYR A 13 5.12 2.54 -0.67
N THR A 14 5.88 3.09 0.28
CA THR A 14 7.22 2.58 0.59
C THR A 14 7.16 1.16 1.13
N THR A 15 6.21 0.86 2.02
CA THR A 15 6.03 -0.49 2.58
C THR A 15 5.72 -1.53 1.50
N LEU A 16 4.76 -1.25 0.61
CA LEU A 16 4.37 -2.19 -0.45
C LEU A 16 5.49 -2.37 -1.48
N ARG A 17 6.19 -1.30 -1.85
CA ARG A 17 7.34 -1.37 -2.75
C ARG A 17 8.49 -2.17 -2.16
N ASP A 18 8.82 -1.94 -0.90
CA ASP A 18 9.92 -2.64 -0.22
C ASP A 18 9.59 -4.13 -0.04
N ALA A 19 8.32 -4.47 0.20
CA ALA A 19 7.85 -5.86 0.21
C ALA A 19 8.06 -6.56 -1.14
N LEU A 20 7.77 -5.89 -2.26
CA LEU A 20 8.04 -6.43 -3.59
C LEU A 20 9.53 -6.68 -3.82
N HIS A 21 10.39 -5.75 -3.40
CA HIS A 21 11.84 -5.96 -3.46
C HIS A 21 12.28 -7.16 -2.61
N HIS A 22 11.74 -7.31 -1.39
CA HIS A 22 12.04 -8.44 -0.53
C HIS A 22 11.60 -9.80 -1.11
N LEU A 23 10.42 -9.85 -1.73
CA LEU A 23 9.92 -11.06 -2.41
C LEU A 23 10.79 -11.43 -3.61
N ALA A 24 11.23 -10.43 -4.39
CA ALA A 24 12.10 -10.65 -5.54
C ALA A 24 13.45 -11.28 -5.14
N LEU A 25 14.03 -10.87 -4.00
CA LEU A 25 15.28 -11.46 -3.48
C LEU A 25 15.14 -12.94 -3.09
N GLN A 26 13.91 -13.43 -2.90
CA GLN A 26 13.59 -14.80 -2.55
C GLN A 26 13.03 -15.60 -3.74
N GLU A 27 13.03 -15.01 -4.94
CA GLU A 27 12.39 -15.60 -6.13
C GLU A 27 10.90 -15.96 -5.91
N LEU A 28 10.23 -15.24 -4.99
CA LEU A 28 8.82 -15.41 -4.68
C LEU A 28 7.94 -14.60 -5.64
N PRO A 29 6.68 -15.01 -5.86
CA PRO A 29 5.75 -14.24 -6.68
C PRO A 29 5.46 -12.87 -6.05
N GLY A 30 5.14 -11.88 -6.90
CA GLY A 30 4.77 -10.51 -6.48
C GLY A 30 3.37 -10.38 -5.85
N HIS A 31 2.82 -11.46 -5.30
CA HIS A 31 1.55 -11.48 -4.60
C HIS A 31 1.70 -12.15 -3.24
N VAL A 32 0.94 -11.68 -2.26
CA VAL A 32 0.93 -12.19 -0.89
C VAL A 32 -0.48 -12.62 -0.49
N ALA A 33 -0.62 -13.22 0.68
CA ALA A 33 -1.91 -13.57 1.23
C ALA A 33 -2.82 -12.33 1.35
N PRO A 34 -4.14 -12.44 1.13
CA PRO A 34 -5.07 -11.31 1.16
C PRO A 34 -5.08 -10.51 2.47
N GLU A 35 -4.73 -11.15 3.57
CA GLU A 35 -4.70 -10.58 4.92
C GLU A 35 -3.47 -9.69 5.16
N ALA A 36 -2.43 -9.83 4.32
CA ALA A 36 -1.23 -9.01 4.41
C ALA A 36 -1.52 -7.56 4.00
N PHE A 37 -0.84 -6.63 4.67
CA PHE A 37 -0.93 -5.19 4.41
C PHE A 37 -2.36 -4.62 4.45
N SER A 38 -3.22 -5.19 5.31
CA SER A 38 -4.63 -4.80 5.40
C SER A 38 -4.82 -3.31 5.71
N ARG A 39 -3.97 -2.75 6.58
CA ARG A 39 -4.00 -1.33 6.94
C ARG A 39 -3.61 -0.41 5.78
N GLU A 40 -2.53 -0.73 5.07
CA GLU A 40 -2.06 0.01 3.91
C GLU A 40 -3.10 -0.03 2.79
N ARG A 41 -3.70 -1.21 2.56
CA ARG A 41 -4.77 -1.40 1.57
C ARG A 41 -6.01 -0.58 1.91
N GLU A 42 -6.43 -0.57 3.17
CA GLU A 42 -7.58 0.21 3.64
C GLU A 42 -7.33 1.71 3.44
N GLN A 43 -6.16 2.22 3.85
CA GLN A 43 -5.80 3.63 3.67
C GLN A 43 -5.80 4.04 2.19
N VAL A 44 -5.18 3.25 1.32
CA VAL A 44 -5.14 3.53 -0.12
C VAL A 44 -6.55 3.47 -0.72
N SER A 45 -7.38 2.50 -0.32
CA SER A 45 -8.75 2.38 -0.82
C SER A 45 -9.62 3.56 -0.39
N ALA A 46 -9.48 4.02 0.86
CA ALA A 46 -10.19 5.20 1.36
C ALA A 46 -9.80 6.47 0.60
N SER A 47 -8.49 6.70 0.39
CA SER A 47 -8.02 7.84 -0.41
C SER A 47 -8.44 7.72 -1.87
N TRP A 48 -8.42 6.52 -2.46
CA TRP A 48 -8.92 6.30 -3.82
C TRP A 48 -10.41 6.68 -3.93
N GLN A 49 -11.25 6.21 -3.01
CA GLN A 49 -12.66 6.57 -2.96
C GLN A 49 -12.87 8.09 -2.86
N LYS A 50 -12.08 8.75 -2.01
CA LYS A 50 -12.17 10.20 -1.78
C LYS A 50 -11.81 11.03 -3.02
N TRP A 51 -10.77 10.64 -3.76
CA TRP A 51 -10.19 11.49 -4.80
C TRP A 51 -10.55 11.08 -6.23
N LEU A 52 -10.90 9.82 -6.48
CA LEU A 52 -11.03 9.26 -7.83
C LEU A 52 -12.39 8.61 -8.13
N MET A 53 -13.25 8.42 -7.12
CA MET A 53 -14.61 7.90 -7.31
C MET A 53 -15.70 8.96 -7.13
N ALA A 54 -15.35 10.24 -7.31
CA ALA A 54 -16.30 11.37 -7.33
C ALA A 54 -17.11 11.43 -8.62
#